data_AF-A0A962C1Y7-F1
#
_entry.id   AF-A0A962C1Y7-F1
#
_cell.length_a   1.000
_cell.length_b   1.000
_cell.length_c   1.000
_cell.angle_alpha   90.00
_cell.angle_beta   90.00
_cell.angle_gamma   90.00
#
_symmetry.space_group_name_H-M   'P 1'
#
loop_
_entity.id
_entity.type
_entity.pdbx_description
1 polymer ?
#
loop_
_entity_poly.entity_id
_entity_poly.type
_entity_poly.pdbx_seq_one_letter_code
_entity_poly.pdbx_strand_id
1 'polypeptide(L)'
;MGAKRHHILLQFLIEATLLSVLGGAVGVVIGYALGFGVARMIPNFPDAVVPWWAVALAFGFSTVVGVVFGLMPAAKAARLDPIEALRYE
;
A
#
# COMPACT_ATOMS: atom_id res chain seq x y z
N MET A 1 4.55 -22.51 -23.53
CA MET A 1 3.77 -22.29 -22.29
C MET A 1 4.08 -20.90 -21.76
N GLY A 2 3.55 -19.85 -22.41
CA GLY A 2 3.91 -18.46 -22.10
C GLY A 2 2.78 -17.79 -21.34
N ALA A 3 2.97 -17.53 -20.04
CA ALA A 3 2.10 -16.60 -19.33
C ALA A 3 2.14 -15.26 -20.07
N LYS A 4 0.99 -14.82 -20.60
CA LYS A 4 0.89 -13.52 -21.26
C LYS A 4 1.36 -12.46 -20.26
N ARG A 5 2.16 -11.47 -20.70
CA ARG A 5 2.63 -10.32 -19.90
C ARG A 5 1.55 -9.72 -18.97
N HIS A 6 0.29 -9.80 -19.42
CA HIS A 6 -0.90 -9.42 -18.67
C HIS A 6 -1.14 -10.19 -17.35
N HIS A 7 -0.85 -11.49 -17.27
CA HIS A 7 -1.03 -12.28 -16.04
C HIS A 7 -0.05 -11.85 -14.95
N ILE A 8 1.21 -11.61 -15.32
CA ILE A 8 2.26 -11.15 -14.39
C ILE A 8 1.92 -9.74 -13.88
N LEU A 9 1.47 -8.85 -14.78
CA LEU A 9 0.97 -7.52 -14.42
C LEU A 9 -0.17 -7.58 -13.40
N LEU A 10 -1.17 -8.42 -13.66
CA LEU A 10 -2.33 -8.57 -12.79
C LEU A 10 -1.95 -9.13 -11.42
N GLN A 11 -1.04 -10.11 -11.36
CA GLN A 11 -0.59 -10.67 -10.08
C GLN A 11 0.10 -9.60 -9.22
N PHE A 12 1.05 -8.86 -9.79
CA PHE A 12 1.73 -7.77 -9.06
C PHE A 12 0.77 -6.65 -8.66
N LEU A 13 -0.19 -6.31 -9.51
CA LEU A 13 -1.19 -5.31 -9.19
C LEU A 13 -2.08 -5.76 -8.03
N ILE A 14 -2.53 -7.02 -8.03
CA ILE A 14 -3.33 -7.60 -6.94
C ILE A 14 -2.52 -7.62 -5.65
N GLU A 15 -1.27 -8.06 -5.69
CA GLU A 15 -0.39 -8.12 -4.52
C GLU A 15 -0.11 -6.73 -3.94
N ALA A 16 0.22 -5.75 -4.80
CA ALA A 16 0.40 -4.38 -4.36
C ALA A 16 -0.89 -3.78 -3.77
N THR A 17 -2.04 -4.04 -4.39
CA THR A 17 -3.33 -3.55 -3.88
C THR A 17 -3.65 -4.18 -2.52
N LEU A 18 -3.48 -5.50 -2.37
CA LEU A 18 -3.69 -6.21 -1.10
C LEU A 18 -2.78 -5.68 -0.01
N LEU A 19 -1.48 -5.53 -0.28
CA LEU A 19 -0.51 -4.97 0.67
C LEU A 19 -0.87 -3.55 1.10
N SER A 20 -1.41 -2.74 0.17
CA SER A 20 -1.77 -1.34 0.45
C SER A 20 -3.06 -1.21 1.27
N VAL A 21 -4.02 -2.10 1.05
CA VAL A 21 -5.24 -2.18 1.87
C VAL A 21 -4.90 -2.68 3.27
N LEU A 22 -4.09 -3.74 3.38
CA LEU A 22 -3.66 -4.28 4.66
C LEU A 22 -2.79 -3.27 5.44
N GLY A 23 -1.85 -2.63 4.76
CA GLY A 23 -1.02 -1.57 5.34
C GLY A 23 -1.85 -0.38 5.82
N GLY A 24 -2.83 0.07 5.04
CA GLY A 24 -3.76 1.13 5.45
C GLY A 24 -4.59 0.77 6.67
N ALA A 25 -5.16 -0.45 6.69
CA ALA A 25 -5.93 -0.94 7.83
C ALA A 25 -5.08 -1.02 9.10
N VAL A 26 -3.89 -1.63 9.02
CA VAL A 26 -2.95 -1.72 10.14
C VAL A 26 -2.49 -0.33 10.60
N GLY A 27 -2.19 0.57 9.67
CA GLY A 27 -1.80 1.95 9.98
C GLY A 27 -2.87 2.72 10.74
N VAL A 28 -4.15 2.57 10.37
CA VAL A 28 -5.28 3.17 11.11
C VAL A 28 -5.36 2.60 12.52
N VAL A 29 -5.28 1.27 12.69
CA VAL A 29 -5.30 0.64 14.02
C VAL A 29 -4.16 1.14 14.90
N ILE A 30 -2.93 1.21 14.38
CA ILE A 30 -1.76 1.71 15.09
C ILE A 30 -1.94 3.20 15.43
N GLY A 31 -2.42 4.02 14.50
CA GLY A 31 -2.65 5.44 14.71
C GLY A 31 -3.65 5.70 15.84
N TYR A 32 -4.75 4.94 15.88
CA TYR A 32 -5.71 4.99 16.98
C TYR A 32 -5.09 4.52 18.30
N ALA A 33 -4.38 3.39 18.31
CA ALA A 33 -3.76 2.85 19.52
C ALA A 33 -2.74 3.82 20.12
N LEU A 34 -1.88 4.42 19.29
CA LEU A 34 -0.91 5.41 19.73
C LEU A 34 -1.58 6.71 20.16
N GLY A 35 -2.54 7.23 19.39
CA GLY A 35 -3.25 8.46 19.74
C GLY A 35 -3.95 8.37 21.10
N PHE A 36 -4.71 7.30 21.32
CA PHE A 36 -5.38 7.06 22.61
C PHE A 36 -4.40 6.68 23.74
N GLY A 37 -3.35 5.93 23.43
CA GLY A 37 -2.33 5.53 24.41
C GLY A 37 -1.58 6.75 24.95
N VAL A 38 -1.10 7.62 24.06
CA VAL A 38 -0.37 8.85 24.41
C VAL A 38 -1.26 9.82 25.19
N ALA A 39 -2.51 10.02 24.75
CA ALA A 39 -3.45 10.90 25.45
C ALA A 39 -3.72 10.47 26.90
N ARG A 40 -3.73 9.16 27.18
CA ARG A 40 -3.89 8.64 28.55
C ARG A 40 -2.65 8.73 29.43
N MET A 41 -1.46 8.85 28.83
CA MET A 41 -0.21 8.98 29.59
C MET A 41 0.06 10.42 30.06
N ILE A 42 -0.58 11.42 29.46
CA ILE A 42 -0.35 12.82 29.77
C ILE A 42 -1.52 13.36 30.63
N PRO A 43 -1.28 13.80 31.89
CA PRO A 43 -2.31 14.38 32.72
C PRO A 43 -2.90 15.65 32.08
N ASN A 44 -4.23 15.80 32.09
CA ASN A 44 -4.98 16.92 31.49
C ASN A 44 -4.84 17.07 29.96
N PHE A 45 -4.39 16.03 29.24
CA PHE A 45 -4.36 16.08 27.78
C PHE A 45 -5.77 15.96 27.19
N PRO A 46 -6.10 16.70 26.13
CA PRO A 46 -7.40 16.57 25.46
C PRO A 46 -7.61 15.14 24.94
N ASP A 47 -8.86 14.69 24.93
CA ASP A 47 -9.21 13.40 24.34
C ASP A 47 -8.72 13.32 22.90
N ALA A 48 -8.14 12.17 22.54
CA ALA A 48 -7.67 11.90 21.18
C ALA A 48 -8.87 11.76 20.23
N VAL A 49 -9.34 12.89 19.68
CA VAL A 49 -10.39 12.90 18.66
C VAL A 49 -9.75 12.78 17.29
N VAL A 50 -9.92 11.63 16.65
CA VAL A 50 -9.49 11.41 15.27
C VAL A 50 -10.64 11.81 14.34
N PRO A 51 -10.51 12.89 13.55
CA PRO A 51 -11.60 13.32 12.68
C PRO A 51 -11.72 12.42 11.45
N TRP A 52 -12.95 12.21 10.96
CA TRP A 52 -13.24 11.34 9.81
C TRP A 52 -12.46 11.71 8.55
N TRP A 53 -12.19 13.01 8.32
CA TRP A 53 -11.40 13.44 7.17
C TRP A 53 -9.95 12.95 7.24
N ALA A 54 -9.35 12.83 8.44
CA ALA A 54 -7.99 12.33 8.60
C ALA A 54 -7.90 10.84 8.27
N VAL A 55 -8.93 10.07 8.65
CA VAL A 55 -9.06 8.66 8.27
C VAL A 55 -9.20 8.52 6.75
N ALA A 56 -10.06 9.33 6.12
CA ALA A 56 -10.23 9.33 4.67
C ALA A 56 -8.93 9.72 3.94
N LEU A 57 -8.18 10.69 4.46
CA LEU A 57 -6.90 11.13 3.90
C LEU A 57 -5.83 10.03 4.05
N ALA A 58 -5.76 9.37 5.20
CA ALA A 58 -4.85 8.24 5.43
C ALA A 58 -5.13 7.08 4.46
N PHE A 59 -6.40 6.71 4.28
CA PHE A 59 -6.79 5.69 3.30
C PHE A 59 -6.45 6.12 1.87
N GLY A 60 -6.82 7.35 1.48
CA GLY A 60 -6.54 7.88 0.15
C GLY A 60 -5.04 7.91 -0.15
N PHE A 61 -4.22 8.34 0.80
CA PHE A 61 -2.77 8.33 0.69
C PHE A 61 -2.22 6.91 0.54
N SER A 62 -2.67 5.95 1.37
CA SER A 62 -2.26 4.54 1.26
C SER A 62 -2.61 3.94 -0.10
N THR A 63 -3.81 4.23 -0.62
CA THR A 63 -4.22 3.78 -1.97
C THR A 63 -3.36 4.39 -3.07
N VAL A 64 -3.07 5.70 -3.01
CA VAL A 64 -2.22 6.37 -4.00
C VAL A 64 -0.81 5.78 -3.98
N VAL A 65 -0.19 5.67 -2.80
CA VAL A 65 1.13 5.05 -2.65
C VAL A 65 1.10 3.62 -3.19
N GLY A 66 0.12 2.83 -2.79
CA GLY A 66 -0.07 1.46 -3.24
C GLY A 66 -0.18 1.26 -4.74
N VAL A 67 -1.03 2.05 -5.38
CA VAL A 67 -1.21 2.02 -6.82
C VAL A 67 0.03 2.50 -7.54
N VAL A 68 0.64 3.60 -7.10
CA VAL A 68 1.84 4.17 -7.74
C VAL A 68 3.01 3.17 -7.67
N PHE A 69 3.29 2.63 -6.49
CA PHE A 69 4.37 1.66 -6.28
C PHE A 69 4.04 0.24 -6.76
N GLY A 70 2.76 -0.11 -6.98
CA GLY A 70 2.38 -1.37 -7.62
C GLY A 70 2.42 -1.31 -9.14
N LEU A 71 1.93 -0.22 -9.72
CA LEU A 71 1.75 -0.06 -11.16
C LEU A 71 3.07 0.27 -11.87
N MET A 72 3.94 1.10 -11.28
CA MET A 72 5.25 1.41 -11.87
C MET A 72 6.15 0.19 -12.10
N PRO A 73 6.45 -0.67 -11.09
CA PRO A 73 7.28 -1.84 -11.30
C PRO A 73 6.59 -2.89 -12.17
N ALA A 74 5.26 -3.05 -12.05
CA ALA A 74 4.51 -3.95 -12.92
C ALA A 74 4.63 -3.53 -14.40
N ALA A 75 4.46 -2.24 -14.69
CA ALA A 75 4.65 -1.70 -16.03
C ALA A 75 6.09 -1.87 -16.55
N LYS A 76 7.09 -1.78 -15.66
CA LYS A 76 8.50 -2.04 -16.00
C LYS A 76 8.72 -3.53 -16.32
N ALA A 77 8.21 -4.44 -15.51
CA ALA A 77 8.32 -5.89 -15.70
C ALA A 77 7.64 -6.36 -17.00
N ALA A 78 6.50 -5.78 -17.34
CA ALA A 78 5.78 -6.11 -18.57
C ALA A 78 6.48 -5.65 -19.84
N ARG A 79 7.41 -4.70 -19.75
CA ARG A 79 8.19 -4.19 -20.87
C ARG A 79 9.51 -4.93 -21.07
N LEU A 80 9.93 -5.80 -20.15
CA LEU A 80 11.09 -6.65 -20.38
C LEU A 80 10.80 -7.64 -21.51
N ASP A 81 11.68 -7.68 -22.51
CA ASP A 81 11.59 -8.66 -23.59
C ASP A 81 12.01 -10.05 -23.10
N PRO A 82 11.14 -11.07 -23.23
CA PRO A 82 11.44 -12.43 -22.76
C PRO A 82 12.67 -13.04 -23.45
N ILE A 83 13.04 -12.51 -24.62
CA ILE A 83 14.20 -12.93 -25.41
C ILE A 83 15.50 -12.44 -24.76
N GLU A 84 15.49 -11.30 -24.06
CA GLU A 84 16.68 -10.71 -23.44
C GLU A 84 16.97 -11.31 -22.06
N ALA A 85 15.91 -11.74 -21.35
CA ALA A 85 16.03 -12.48 -20.09
C ALA A 85 16.66 -13.87 -20.25
N LEU A 86 16.54 -14.50 -21.43
CA LEU A 86 17.17 -15.79 -21.75
C LEU A 86 18.58 -15.68 -22.34
N ARG A 87 19.04 -14.48 -22.70
CA ARG A 87 20.36 -14.25 -23.33
C ARG A 87 21.44 -13.84 -22.33
N TYR A 88 21.04 -13.58 -21.08
CA TYR A 88 21.93 -13.37 -19.94
C TYR A 88 22.17 -14.63 -19.13
N GLU A 89 21.70 -15.78 -19.62
CA GLU A 89 22.07 -17.11 -19.17
C GLU A 89 22.92 -17.80 -20.25
#